data_AF-A0A1H7SWB8-F1
#
_entry.id   AF-A0A1H7SWB8-F1
#
_cell.length_a   1.000
_cell.length_b   1.000
_cell.length_c   1.000
_cell.angle_alpha   90.00
_cell.angle_beta   90.00
_cell.angle_gamma   90.00
#
_symmetry.space_group_name_H-M   'P 1'
#
loop_
_entity.id
_entity.type
_entity.pdbx_description
1 polymer ?
#
loop_
_entity_poly.entity_id
_entity_poly.type
_entity_poly.pdbx_seq_one_letter_code
_entity_poly.pdbx_strand_id
1 'polypeptide(L)'
;MPDQRAFLMLTLLRVAEGGDVVADDLRAGVPDPATLDADEREALTELQLWIEDRDIHVGESNYTRFKREWMRDRLAVLRDAPARNDR
;
A
#
# COMPACT_ATOMS: atom_id res chain seq x y z
N MET A 1 -19.07 -2.55 3.18
CA MET A 1 -17.90 -2.19 2.36
C MET A 1 -16.75 -3.08 2.80
N PRO A 2 -15.92 -3.62 1.90
CA PRO A 2 -14.67 -4.25 2.31
C PRO A 2 -13.87 -3.24 3.13
N ASP A 3 -13.22 -3.72 4.19
CA ASP A 3 -12.39 -2.89 5.05
C ASP A 3 -11.18 -2.39 4.23
N GLN A 4 -11.23 -1.12 3.80
CA GLN A 4 -10.19 -0.49 2.97
C GLN A 4 -8.84 -0.51 3.69
N ARG A 5 -8.82 -0.39 5.02
CA ARG A 5 -7.60 -0.44 5.83
C ARG A 5 -6.99 -1.84 5.77
N ALA A 6 -7.80 -2.87 6.01
CA ALA A 6 -7.35 -4.26 5.93
C ALA A 6 -6.82 -4.58 4.52
N PHE A 7 -7.51 -4.10 3.48
CA PHE A 7 -7.06 -4.24 2.09
C PHE A 7 -5.69 -3.59 1.84
N LEU A 8 -5.50 -2.33 2.27
CA LEU A 8 -4.22 -1.63 2.14
C LEU A 8 -3.09 -2.36 2.88
N MET A 9 -3.34 -2.82 4.11
CA MET A 9 -2.37 -3.58 4.90
C MET A 9 -1.96 -4.89 4.22
N LEU A 10 -2.92 -5.66 3.71
CA LEU A 10 -2.63 -6.91 2.99
C LEU A 10 -1.85 -6.65 1.70
N THR A 11 -2.15 -5.55 1.00
CA THR A 11 -1.47 -5.19 -0.24
C THR A 11 -0.03 -4.75 0.02
N LEU A 12 0.21 -3.93 1.04
CA LEU A 12 1.56 -3.56 1.48
C LEU A 12 2.39 -4.80 1.86
N LEU A 13 1.80 -5.72 2.64
CA LEU A 13 2.47 -6.97 3.01
C LEU A 13 2.83 -7.79 1.77
N ARG A 14 1.90 -7.93 0.81
CA ARG A 14 2.14 -8.65 -0.44
C ARG A 14 3.33 -8.07 -1.21
N VAL A 15 3.40 -6.76 -1.36
CA VAL A 15 4.53 -6.09 -2.06
C VAL A 15 5.84 -6.27 -1.29
N ALA A 16 5.81 -6.09 0.03
CA ALA A 16 6.98 -6.28 0.89
C ALA A 16 7.58 -7.70 0.80
N GLU A 17 6.74 -8.72 0.68
CA GLU A 17 7.12 -10.13 0.52
C GLU A 17 7.44 -10.52 -0.92
N GLY A 18 7.48 -9.56 -1.84
CA GLY A 18 7.91 -9.74 -3.23
C GLY A 18 6.82 -10.13 -4.20
N GLY A 19 5.56 -10.07 -3.78
CA GLY A 19 4.43 -10.01 -4.68
C GLY A 19 4.33 -8.65 -5.39
N ASP A 20 3.37 -8.57 -6.32
CA ASP A 20 3.09 -7.37 -7.09
C ASP A 20 1.61 -7.00 -7.01
N VAL A 21 1.27 -5.76 -7.32
CA VAL A 21 -0.09 -5.22 -7.34
C VAL A 21 -0.32 -4.46 -8.65
N VAL A 22 -1.54 -4.53 -9.19
CA VAL A 22 -1.92 -3.78 -10.39
C VAL A 22 -2.96 -2.70 -10.05
N ALA A 23 -3.04 -1.67 -10.89
CA ALA A 23 -3.92 -0.52 -10.65
C ALA A 23 -5.39 -0.90 -10.49
N ASP A 24 -5.87 -1.92 -11.21
CA ASP A 24 -7.28 -2.32 -11.14
C ASP A 24 -7.64 -3.01 -9.81
N ASP A 25 -6.73 -3.81 -9.25
CA ASP A 25 -6.89 -4.40 -7.91
C ASP A 25 -6.97 -3.30 -6.86
N LEU A 26 -6.09 -2.29 -6.98
CA LEU A 26 -6.04 -1.15 -6.05
C LEU A 26 -7.31 -0.29 -6.12
N ARG A 27 -7.84 -0.04 -7.33
CA ARG A 27 -9.11 0.67 -7.53
C ARG A 27 -10.32 -0.12 -7.01
N ALA A 28 -10.31 -1.44 -7.16
CA ALA A 28 -11.39 -2.29 -6.66
C ALA A 28 -11.40 -2.36 -5.13
N GLY A 29 -10.23 -2.44 -4.49
CA GLY A 29 -10.10 -2.46 -3.03
C GLY A 29 -10.28 -1.11 -2.35
N VAL A 30 -10.01 -0.01 -3.07
CA VAL A 30 -10.20 1.37 -2.60
C VAL A 30 -11.03 2.16 -3.63
N PRO A 31 -12.36 1.94 -3.70
CA PRO A 31 -13.21 2.59 -4.69
C PRO A 31 -13.40 4.08 -4.43
N ASP A 32 -13.29 4.52 -3.18
CA ASP A 32 -13.35 5.93 -2.79
C ASP A 32 -12.13 6.29 -1.93
N PRO A 33 -11.09 6.90 -2.51
CA PRO A 33 -9.91 7.37 -1.76
C PRO A 33 -10.20 8.55 -0.83
N ALA A 34 -11.28 9.30 -1.07
CA ALA A 34 -11.61 10.49 -0.27
C ALA A 34 -12.06 10.10 1.14
N THR A 35 -12.55 8.87 1.31
CA THR A 35 -12.87 8.34 2.64
C THR A 35 -11.61 8.08 3.43
N LEU A 36 -10.43 7.83 2.87
CA LEU A 36 -9.25 7.38 3.63
C LEU A 36 -8.76 8.41 4.65
N ASP A 37 -8.30 7.92 5.81
CA ASP A 37 -7.53 8.73 6.75
C ASP A 37 -6.14 9.10 6.19
N ALA A 38 -5.37 9.90 6.93
CA ALA A 38 -4.08 10.38 6.46
C ALA A 38 -3.07 9.24 6.25
N ASP A 39 -3.05 8.25 7.14
CA ASP A 39 -2.08 7.15 7.06
C ASP A 39 -2.45 6.17 5.95
N GLU A 40 -3.74 5.88 5.81
CA GLU A 40 -4.32 5.06 4.74
C GLU A 40 -4.07 5.67 3.36
N ARG A 41 -4.27 6.98 3.23
CA ARG A 41 -4.08 7.70 1.97
C ARG A 41 -2.63 7.67 1.52
N GLU A 42 -1.71 7.87 2.44
CA GLU A 42 -0.29 7.82 2.15
C GLU A 42 0.16 6.37 1.82
N ALA A 43 -0.44 5.34 2.46
CA ALA A 43 -0.24 3.96 2.03
C ALA A 43 -0.75 3.69 0.61
N LEU A 44 -1.91 4.25 0.25
CA LEU A 44 -2.43 4.19 -1.12
C LEU A 44 -1.47 4.86 -2.11
N THR A 45 -0.95 6.06 -1.78
CA THR A 45 0.02 6.78 -2.60
C THR A 45 1.25 5.94 -2.88
N GLU A 46 1.83 5.30 -1.86
CA GLU A 46 3.02 4.46 -2.04
C GLU A 46 2.76 3.25 -2.94
N LEU A 47 1.59 2.61 -2.81
CA LEU A 47 1.19 1.52 -3.70
C LEU A 47 0.98 2.00 -5.15
N GLN A 48 0.47 3.21 -5.35
CA GLN A 48 0.36 3.80 -6.69
C GLN A 48 1.74 4.08 -7.29
N LEU A 49 2.66 4.64 -6.49
CA LEU A 49 4.04 4.87 -6.92
C LEU A 49 4.74 3.57 -7.28
N TRP A 50 4.52 2.48 -6.52
CA TRP A 50 5.04 1.17 -6.86
C TRP A 50 4.60 0.70 -8.26
N ILE A 51 3.32 0.89 -8.59
CA ILE A 51 2.75 0.49 -9.89
C ILE A 51 3.31 1.34 -11.04
N GLU A 52 3.52 2.63 -10.80
CA GLU A 52 3.99 3.57 -11.84
C GLU A 52 5.50 3.52 -12.07
N ASP A 53 6.25 3.07 -11.07
CA ASP A 53 7.71 3.05 -11.09
C ASP A 53 8.25 1.88 -11.90
N ARG A 54 8.56 2.17 -13.16
CA ARG A 54 9.09 1.21 -14.12
C ARG A 54 10.44 0.62 -13.70
N ASP A 55 11.25 1.35 -12.92
CA ASP A 55 12.58 0.90 -12.53
C ASP A 55 12.52 -0.23 -11.49
N ILE A 56 11.42 -0.30 -10.73
CA ILE A 56 11.16 -1.39 -9.76
C ILE A 56 10.94 -2.73 -10.49
N HIS A 57 10.41 -2.70 -11.71
CA HIS A 57 10.10 -3.90 -12.51
C HIS A 57 11.27 -4.37 -13.38
N VAL A 58 12.36 -3.59 -13.49
CA VAL A 58 13.57 -3.98 -14.22
C VAL A 58 14.54 -4.70 -13.28
N GLY A 59 14.11 -5.88 -12.80
CA GLY A 59 14.91 -6.74 -11.92
C GLY A 59 14.97 -6.28 -10.46
N GLU A 60 15.58 -7.10 -9.61
CA GLU A 60 15.68 -6.82 -8.18
C GLU A 60 16.93 -5.98 -7.90
N SER A 61 16.76 -4.66 -7.97
CA SER A 61 17.80 -3.69 -7.64
C SER A 61 17.83 -3.35 -6.14
N ASN A 62 18.90 -2.71 -5.67
CA ASN A 62 18.93 -2.12 -4.32
C ASN A 62 17.77 -1.15 -4.09
N TYR A 63 17.31 -0.48 -5.15
CA TYR A 63 16.15 0.40 -5.11
C TYR A 63 14.84 -0.37 -4.90
N THR A 64 14.63 -1.48 -5.63
CA THR A 64 13.49 -2.38 -5.42
C THR A 64 13.46 -2.91 -3.98
N ARG A 65 14.62 -3.33 -3.44
CA ARG A 65 14.72 -3.79 -2.05
C ARG A 65 14.37 -2.68 -1.04
N PHE A 66 14.94 -1.49 -1.23
CA PHE A 66 14.63 -0.33 -0.38
C PHE A 66 13.13 -0.01 -0.40
N LYS A 67 12.49 -0.02 -1.58
CA LYS A 67 11.05 0.19 -1.70
C LYS A 67 10.24 -0.88 -0.97
N ARG A 68 10.66 -2.15 -0.97
CA ARG A 68 9.98 -3.20 -0.18
C ARG A 68 10.14 -3.02 1.32
N GLU A 69 11.31 -2.59 1.79
CA GLU A 69 11.54 -2.23 3.20
C GLU A 69 10.63 -1.05 3.59
N TRP A 70 10.51 -0.04 2.73
CA TRP A 70 9.58 1.08 2.91
C TRP A 70 8.11 0.63 3.04
N MET A 71 7.67 -0.35 2.23
CA MET A 71 6.32 -0.91 2.37
C MET A 71 6.08 -1.58 3.73
N ARG A 72 7.13 -2.21 4.32
CA ARG A 72 7.04 -2.79 5.68
C ARG A 72 6.88 -1.70 6.73
N ASP A 73 7.59 -0.59 6.60
CA ASP A 73 7.46 0.54 7.53
C ASP A 73 6.06 1.15 7.44
N ARG A 74 5.52 1.31 6.23
CA ARG A 74 4.15 1.78 6.01
C ARG A 74 3.10 0.86 6.63
N LEU A 75 3.31 -0.45 6.51
CA LEU A 75 2.45 -1.45 7.16
C LEU A 75 2.50 -1.34 8.68
N ALA A 76 3.67 -1.12 9.27
CA ALA A 76 3.81 -0.94 10.72
C ALA A 76 3.04 0.30 11.21
N VAL A 77 3.12 1.42 10.48
CA VAL A 77 2.35 2.64 10.78
C VAL A 77 0.84 2.34 10.78
N LEU A 78 0.31 1.68 9.74
CA LEU A 78 -1.12 1.35 9.67
C LEU A 78 -1.57 0.36 10.75
N ARG A 79 -0.69 -0.56 11.16
CA ARG A 79 -1.01 -1.52 12.22
C ARG A 79 -1.09 -0.85 13.58
N ASP A 80 -0.19 0.08 13.84
CA ASP A 80 -0.05 0.71 15.15
C ASP A 80 -0.94 1.96 15.31
N ALA A 81 -1.40 2.54 14.19
CA ALA A 81 -2.39 3.60 14.19
C ALA A 81 -3.79 3.08 14.60
N PRO A 82 -4.54 3.83 15.42
CA PRO A 82 -5.87 3.41 15.84
C PRO A 82 -6.79 3.25 14.64
N ALA A 83 -7.52 2.12 14.59
CA ALA A 83 -8.59 1.93 13.61
C ALA A 83 -9.59 3.09 13.73
N ARG A 84 -10.11 3.56 12.59
CA ARG A 84 -11.02 4.70 12.52
C ARG A 84 -12.09 4.59 13.60
N ASN A 85 -12.04 5.51 14.55
CA ASN A 85 -13.11 5.68 15.52
C ASN A 85 -14.19 6.45 14.76
N ASP A 86 -15.20 5.74 14.26
CA ASP A 86 -16.38 6.34 13.63
C ASP A 86 -16.91 7.45 14.54
N ARG A 87 -16.81 8.70 14.07
CA ARG A 87 -17.32 9.89 14.75
C ARG A 87 -18.31 10.60 13.84
#